data_AF-A0A7C1TXZ2-F1
#
_entry.id   AF-A0A7C1TXZ2-F1
#
_cell.length_a   1.000
_cell.length_b   1.000
_cell.length_c   1.000
_cell.angle_alpha   90.00
_cell.angle_beta   90.00
_cell.angle_gamma   90.00
#
_symmetry.space_group_name_H-M   'P 1'
#
loop_
_entity.id
_entity.type
_entity.pdbx_description
1 polymer ?
#
loop_
_entity_poly.entity_id
_entity_poly.type
_entity_poly.pdbx_seq_one_letter_code
_entity_poly.pdbx_strand_id
1 'polypeptide(L)'
;NLVIAQRFIATLRDMGCRFALDDFGRGISSFAYLKNLKVDYLKIDGMFVKDLAEDEIGHAMVESINNIGHTMGVQTIAEFVETQAVLEKLVTLGVDHVQGYQLGRPRPLAPMFRARS
;
A
#
# COMPACT_ATOMS: atom_id res chain seq x y z
N ASN A 1 -11.69 -8.24 18.83
CA ASN A 1 -10.31 -8.31 18.33
C ASN A 1 -9.71 -6.93 18.01
N LEU A 2 -10.45 -6.01 17.33
CA LEU A 2 -9.96 -4.68 16.94
C LEU A 2 -9.30 -3.84 18.05
N VAL A 3 -9.85 -3.85 19.27
CA VAL A 3 -9.28 -3.10 20.41
C VAL A 3 -7.86 -3.57 20.77
N ILE A 4 -7.57 -4.87 20.62
CA ILE A 4 -6.25 -5.44 20.88
C ILE A 4 -5.27 -4.95 19.81
N ALA A 5 -5.69 -4.97 18.54
CA ALA A 5 -4.89 -4.47 17.42
C ALA A 5 -4.58 -2.97 17.58
N GLN A 6 -5.56 -2.15 18.00
CA GLN A 6 -5.35 -0.73 18.27
C GLN A 6 -4.28 -0.48 19.35
N ARG A 7 -4.35 -1.23 20.46
CA ARG A 7 -3.35 -1.12 21.54
C ARG A 7 -1.97 -1.54 21.07
N PHE A 8 -1.88 -2.65 20.35
CA PHE A 8 -0.62 -3.15 19.78
C PHE A 8 0.03 -2.13 18.84
N ILE A 9 -0.75 -1.56 17.91
CA ILE A 9 -0.27 -0.52 16.99
C ILE A 9 0.18 0.70 17.79
N ALA A 10 -0.61 1.17 18.77
CA ALA A 10 -0.24 2.33 19.58
C ALA A 10 1.12 2.14 20.28
N THR A 11 1.32 1.00 20.97
CA THR A 11 2.59 0.70 21.66
C THR A 11 3.79 0.73 20.72
N LEU A 12 3.69 0.14 19.54
CA LEU A 12 4.81 0.10 18.60
C LEU A 12 5.02 1.43 17.88
N ARG A 13 3.97 2.21 17.66
CA ARG A 13 4.09 3.58 17.15
C ARG A 13 4.85 4.48 18.12
N ASP A 14 4.63 4.34 19.43
CA ASP A 14 5.38 5.07 20.45
C ASP A 14 6.89 4.73 20.42
N MET A 15 7.26 3.59 19.82
CA MET A 15 8.65 3.19 19.56
C MET A 15 9.19 3.66 18.20
N GLY A 16 8.39 4.38 17.42
CA GLY A 16 8.77 4.89 16.09
C GLY A 16 8.44 3.97 14.92
N CYS A 17 7.69 2.89 15.14
CA CYS A 17 7.25 2.02 14.05
C CYS A 17 6.14 2.69 13.21
N ARG A 18 6.21 2.50 11.89
CA ARG A 18 5.14 2.84 10.95
C ARG A 18 4.34 1.59 10.58
N PHE A 19 3.07 1.79 10.25
CA PHE A 19 2.12 0.72 9.97
C PHE A 19 1.49 0.86 8.60
N ALA A 20 1.31 -0.26 7.93
CA ALA A 20 0.56 -0.39 6.68
C ALA A 20 -0.66 -1.28 6.91
N LEU A 21 -1.78 -0.95 6.28
CA LEU A 21 -2.89 -1.90 6.10
C LEU A 21 -2.69 -2.59 4.75
N ASP A 22 -2.58 -3.93 4.79
CA ASP A 22 -2.25 -4.75 3.63
C ASP A 22 -3.48 -5.27 2.87
N ASP A 23 -3.31 -5.65 1.60
CA ASP A 23 -4.36 -6.21 0.72
C ASP A 23 -5.68 -5.39 0.74
N PHE A 24 -5.58 -4.05 0.75
CA PHE A 24 -6.76 -3.20 0.89
C PHE A 24 -7.67 -3.29 -0.34
N GLY A 25 -8.97 -3.53 -0.08
CA GLY A 25 -10.01 -3.68 -1.09
C GLY A 25 -10.56 -5.11 -1.24
N ARG A 26 -9.95 -6.14 -0.63
CA ARG A 26 -10.42 -7.53 -0.70
C ARG A 26 -11.64 -7.88 0.17
N GLY A 27 -12.17 -6.95 0.98
CA GLY A 27 -13.31 -7.24 1.84
C GLY A 27 -13.99 -6.02 2.47
N ILE A 28 -15.25 -6.18 2.86
CA ILE A 28 -16.13 -5.12 3.41
C ILE A 28 -15.56 -4.50 4.70
N SER A 29 -14.84 -5.30 5.50
CA SER A 29 -14.27 -4.85 6.78
C SER A 29 -13.05 -3.94 6.63
N SER A 30 -12.48 -3.80 5.42
CA SER A 30 -11.28 -3.01 5.15
C SER A 30 -11.45 -1.54 5.55
N PHE A 31 -12.58 -0.92 5.20
CA PHE A 31 -12.91 0.45 5.59
C PHE A 31 -13.09 0.63 7.10
N ALA A 32 -13.68 -0.36 7.78
CA ALA A 32 -13.80 -0.30 9.23
C ALA A 32 -12.42 -0.33 9.91
N TYR A 33 -11.47 -1.10 9.38
CA TYR A 33 -10.10 -1.11 9.87
C TYR A 33 -9.39 0.20 9.58
N LEU A 34 -9.47 0.71 8.35
CA LEU A 34 -8.85 1.98 7.98
C LEU A 34 -9.35 3.14 8.86
N LYS A 35 -10.66 3.19 9.15
CA LYS A 35 -11.24 4.24 10.01
C LYS A 35 -10.76 4.17 11.47
N ASN A 36 -10.40 2.98 11.97
CA ASN A 36 -10.15 2.76 13.40
C ASN A 36 -8.68 2.50 13.75
N LEU A 37 -7.84 2.17 12.78
CA LEU A 37 -6.41 1.89 12.99
C LEU A 37 -5.59 3.07 12.48
N LYS A 38 -4.70 3.59 13.34
CA LYS A 38 -3.73 4.64 12.96
C LYS A 38 -2.61 4.02 12.13
N VAL A 39 -2.79 4.01 10.80
CA VAL A 39 -1.82 3.54 9.82
C VAL A 39 -1.21 4.71 9.08
N ASP A 40 0.03 4.53 8.59
CA ASP A 40 0.76 5.52 7.78
C ASP A 40 0.65 5.18 6.29
N TYR A 41 0.40 3.90 5.97
CA TYR A 41 0.30 3.39 4.61
C TYR A 41 -0.96 2.55 4.35
N LEU A 42 -1.46 2.65 3.12
CA LEU A 42 -2.51 1.81 2.58
C LEU A 42 -1.99 1.08 1.35
N LYS A 43 -1.90 -0.25 1.42
CA LYS A 43 -1.44 -1.07 0.30
C LYS A 43 -2.63 -1.50 -0.53
N ILE A 44 -2.68 -1.04 -1.78
CA ILE A 44 -3.74 -1.33 -2.74
C ILE A 44 -3.49 -2.71 -3.32
N ASP A 45 -4.47 -3.59 -3.17
CA ASP A 45 -4.35 -4.98 -3.57
C ASP A 45 -4.06 -5.15 -5.06
N GLY A 46 -3.15 -6.07 -5.38
CA GLY A 46 -2.77 -6.37 -6.76
C GLY A 46 -3.93 -6.77 -7.67
N MET A 47 -5.04 -7.26 -7.14
CA MET A 47 -6.21 -7.61 -7.95
C MET A 47 -6.79 -6.42 -8.73
N PHE A 48 -6.58 -5.19 -8.25
CA PHE A 48 -7.01 -3.96 -8.94
C PHE A 48 -5.89 -3.33 -9.77
N VAL A 49 -4.64 -3.67 -9.49
CA VAL A 49 -3.45 -3.02 -10.06
C VAL A 49 -2.91 -3.75 -11.30
N LYS A 50 -2.93 -5.09 -11.32
CA LYS A 50 -2.27 -5.89 -12.37
C LYS A 50 -2.71 -5.53 -13.78
N ASP A 51 -4.01 -5.31 -13.95
CA ASP A 51 -4.64 -5.05 -15.26
C ASP A 51 -5.14 -3.61 -15.38
N LEU A 52 -4.66 -2.69 -14.53
CA LEU A 52 -5.09 -1.29 -14.44
C LEU A 52 -5.08 -0.53 -15.78
N ALA A 53 -4.20 -0.91 -16.71
CA ALA A 53 -4.08 -0.27 -18.01
C ALA A 53 -5.23 -0.63 -18.97
N GLU A 54 -5.89 -1.77 -18.75
CA GLU A 54 -6.89 -2.37 -19.64
C GLU A 54 -8.24 -2.61 -18.94
N ASP A 55 -8.30 -2.52 -17.61
CA ASP A 55 -9.49 -2.69 -16.80
C ASP A 55 -9.95 -1.36 -16.17
N GLU A 56 -11.07 -0.81 -16.68
CA GLU A 56 -11.69 0.41 -16.18
C GLU A 56 -12.18 0.27 -14.72
N ILE A 57 -12.56 -0.94 -14.30
CA ILE A 57 -13.02 -1.19 -12.92
C ILE A 57 -11.82 -1.13 -11.97
N GLY A 58 -10.74 -1.83 -12.30
CA GLY A 58 -9.46 -1.73 -11.61
C GLY A 58 -9.00 -0.26 -11.50
N HIS A 59 -9.07 0.49 -12.59
CA HIS A 59 -8.75 1.91 -12.61
C HIS A 59 -9.57 2.73 -11.61
N ALA A 60 -10.90 2.64 -11.68
CA ALA A 60 -11.78 3.37 -10.77
C ALA A 60 -11.57 2.98 -9.30
N MET A 61 -11.26 1.71 -9.04
CA MET A 61 -10.98 1.21 -7.68
C MET A 61 -9.67 1.76 -7.15
N VAL A 62 -8.58 1.72 -7.92
CA VAL A 62 -7.28 2.28 -7.52
C VAL A 62 -7.40 3.78 -7.27
N GLU A 63 -8.05 4.53 -8.17
CA GLU A 63 -8.30 5.97 -7.99
C GLU A 63 -9.09 6.26 -6.70
N SER A 64 -10.17 5.51 -6.47
CA SER A 64 -11.01 5.69 -5.28
C SER A 64 -10.24 5.40 -3.99
N ILE A 65 -9.48 4.30 -3.95
CA ILE A 65 -8.66 3.93 -2.80
C ILE A 65 -7.57 4.97 -2.55
N ASN A 66 -6.92 5.47 -3.61
CA ASN A 66 -5.92 6.52 -3.51
C ASN A 66 -6.50 7.80 -2.88
N ASN A 67 -7.64 8.26 -3.41
CA ASN A 67 -8.33 9.44 -2.91
C ASN A 67 -8.74 9.31 -1.44
N ILE A 68 -9.20 8.12 -1.02
CA ILE A 68 -9.56 7.84 0.38
C ILE A 68 -8.33 7.88 1.28
N GLY A 69 -7.22 7.27 0.85
CA GLY A 69 -5.94 7.33 1.57
C GLY A 69 -5.51 8.76 1.83
N HIS A 70 -5.43 9.57 0.76
CA HIS A 70 -5.02 10.98 0.86
C HIS A 70 -5.98 11.83 1.70
N THR A 71 -7.29 11.61 1.57
CA THR A 71 -8.30 12.29 2.41
C THR A 71 -8.07 12.02 3.91
N MET A 72 -7.57 10.82 4.24
CA MET A 72 -7.26 10.42 5.62
C MET A 72 -5.84 10.78 6.05
N GLY A 73 -5.03 11.38 5.18
CA GLY A 73 -3.62 11.66 5.44
C GLY A 73 -2.72 10.42 5.45
N VAL A 74 -3.15 9.35 4.78
CA VAL A 74 -2.45 8.07 4.65
C VAL A 74 -1.85 7.96 3.26
N GLN A 75 -0.58 7.56 3.15
CA GLN A 75 0.08 7.37 1.86
C GLN A 75 -0.33 6.03 1.23
N THR A 76 -0.38 5.94 -0.09
CA THR A 76 -0.78 4.72 -0.79
C THR A 76 0.40 3.98 -1.43
N ILE A 77 0.29 2.65 -1.47
CA ILE A 77 1.28 1.78 -2.10
C ILE A 77 0.53 0.84 -3.04
N ALA A 78 0.75 0.94 -4.35
CA ALA A 78 0.19 -0.03 -5.30
C ALA A 78 1.09 -1.27 -5.43
N GLU A 79 0.52 -2.45 -5.27
CA GLU A 79 1.25 -3.72 -5.36
C GLU A 79 1.07 -4.41 -6.72
N PHE A 80 1.98 -5.35 -7.03
CA PHE A 80 1.97 -6.14 -8.26
C PHE A 80 2.08 -5.30 -9.55
N VAL A 81 2.89 -4.23 -9.51
CA VAL A 81 3.22 -3.44 -10.70
C VAL A 81 4.18 -4.23 -11.61
N GLU A 82 3.64 -4.84 -12.67
CA GLU A 82 4.39 -5.76 -13.55
C GLU A 82 4.73 -5.19 -14.93
N THR A 83 4.09 -4.09 -15.34
CA THR A 83 4.34 -3.47 -16.66
C THR A 83 4.58 -1.97 -16.54
N GLN A 84 5.27 -1.42 -17.53
CA GLN A 84 5.50 0.03 -17.65
C GLN A 84 4.19 0.80 -17.82
N ALA A 85 3.21 0.25 -18.56
CA ALA A 85 1.90 0.88 -18.76
C ALA A 85 1.13 1.02 -17.44
N VAL A 86 1.15 0.00 -16.58
CA VAL A 86 0.53 0.07 -15.24
C VAL A 86 1.24 1.13 -14.39
N LEU A 87 2.58 1.17 -14.40
CA LEU A 87 3.36 2.16 -13.66
C LEU A 87 2.99 3.60 -14.05
N GLU A 88 2.88 3.89 -15.35
CA GLU A 88 2.53 5.22 -15.86
C GLU A 88 1.12 5.65 -15.44
N LYS A 89 0.17 4.71 -15.43
CA LYS A 89 -1.19 4.96 -14.92
C LYS A 89 -1.17 5.29 -13.44
N LEU A 90 -0.42 4.54 -12.62
CA LEU A 90 -0.30 4.80 -11.18
C LEU A 90 0.34 6.16 -10.88
N VAL A 91 1.35 6.56 -11.65
CA VAL A 91 1.94 7.90 -11.57
C VAL A 91 0.92 8.98 -11.90
N THR A 92 0.14 8.78 -12.96
CA THR A 92 -0.93 9.71 -13.37
C THR A 92 -2.01 9.84 -12.31
N LEU A 93 -2.36 8.74 -11.65
CA LEU A 93 -3.32 8.70 -10.54
C LEU A 93 -2.78 9.31 -9.24
N GLY A 94 -1.47 9.61 -9.17
CA GLY A 94 -0.84 10.20 -8.00
C GLY A 94 -0.65 9.21 -6.84
N VAL A 95 -0.46 7.93 -7.12
CA VAL A 95 -0.12 6.93 -6.09
C VAL A 95 1.28 7.23 -5.53
N ASP A 96 1.45 7.23 -4.20
CA ASP A 96 2.71 7.67 -3.56
C ASP A 96 3.88 6.71 -3.80
N HIS A 97 3.60 5.40 -3.75
CA HIS A 97 4.60 4.35 -3.86
C HIS A 97 4.12 3.16 -4.68
N VAL A 98 5.08 2.44 -5.27
CA VAL A 98 4.81 1.27 -6.10
C VAL A 98 5.72 0.09 -5.72
N GLN A 99 5.18 -1.11 -5.79
CA GLN A 99 5.91 -2.36 -5.60
C GLN A 99 5.51 -3.37 -6.68
N GLY A 100 6.48 -3.96 -7.36
CA GLY A 100 6.23 -5.02 -8.32
C GLY A 100 7.43 -5.37 -9.19
N TYR A 101 7.28 -6.41 -10.03
CA TYR A 101 8.39 -6.94 -10.84
C TYR A 101 8.91 -5.97 -11.88
N GLN A 102 8.13 -4.97 -12.29
CA GLN A 102 8.61 -3.89 -13.15
C GLN A 102 9.73 -3.08 -12.48
N LEU A 103 9.71 -2.97 -11.14
CA LEU A 103 10.71 -2.23 -10.36
C LEU A 103 11.88 -3.13 -9.94
N GLY A 104 11.59 -4.40 -9.69
CA GLY A 104 12.58 -5.41 -9.32
C GLY A 104 11.94 -6.61 -8.64
N ARG A 105 12.54 -7.78 -8.84
CA ARG A 105 12.10 -9.00 -8.16
C ARG A 105 12.66 -9.05 -6.73
N PRO A 106 11.92 -9.65 -5.78
CA PRO A 106 12.47 -10.00 -4.47
C PRO A 106 13.79 -10.74 -4.64
N ARG A 107 14.81 -10.28 -3.93
CA ARG A 107 16.15 -10.85 -3.98
C ARG A 107 16.70 -10.95 -2.56
N PRO A 108 17.53 -11.96 -2.26
CA PRO A 108 18.23 -12.02 -0.98
C PRO A 108 18.96 -10.71 -0.73
N LEU A 109 19.06 -10.32 0.55
CA LEU A 109 19.98 -9.27 0.94
C LEU A 109 21.38 -9.69 0.51
N ALA A 110 21.99 -8.95 -0.42
CA ALA A 110 23.41 -9.11 -0.69
C ALA A 110 24.17 -8.88 0.62
N PRO A 111 25.34 -9.51 0.85
CA PRO A 111 26.17 -9.23 2.02
C PRO A 111 26.68 -7.78 1.95
N MET A 112 25.85 -6.84 2.41
CA MET A 112 26.14 -5.41 2.43
C MET A 112 25.84 -4.88 3.83
N PHE A 113 26.68 -5.29 4.78
CA PHE A 113 26.94 -4.54 6.00
C PHE A 113 28.46 -4.40 6.14
N ARG A 114 29.04 -3.43 5.43
CA ARG A 114 30.15 -2.70 6.06
C ARG A 114 29.46 -1.59 6.84
N ALA A 115 29.46 -1.73 8.16
CA ALA A 115 29.07 -0.66 9.06
C ALA A 115 29.77 0.62 8.58
N ARG A 116 28.99 1.66 8.29
CA ARG A 116 29.56 3.00 8.12
C ARG A 116 30.07 3.41 9.50
N SER A 117 31.39 3.46 9.63
CA SER A 117 32.13 4.15 10.70
C SER A 117 31.87 5.65 10.66
#